data_AF-A0A821EZW1-F1
#
_entry.id   AF-A0A821EZW1-F1
#
_cell.length_a   1.000
_cell.length_b   1.000
_cell.length_c   1.000
_cell.angle_alpha   90.00
_cell.angle_beta   90.00
_cell.angle_gamma   90.00
#
_symmetry.space_group_name_H-M   'P 1'
#
loop_
_entity.id
_entity.type
_entity.pdbx_description
1 polymer ?
#
loop_
_entity_poly.entity_id
_entity_poly.type
_entity_poly.pdbx_seq_one_letter_code
_entity_poly.pdbx_strand_id
1 'polypeptide(L)' 'IESARLVTHLSAWQIDKGEKNTYFASIAKALAADVANKAATDAVQIFGGNGFNSEYPVEKLMRDAKIYQVKII' A
#
# COMPACT_ATOMS: atom_id res chain seq x y z
N ILE A 1 -0.01 8.75 0.39
CA ILE A 1 -0.67 8.24 -0.84
C ILE A 1 0.01 8.80 -2.08
N GLU A 2 0.09 10.12 -2.25
CA GLU A 2 0.70 10.73 -3.44
C GLU A 2 2.15 10.32 -3.71
N SER A 3 3.00 10.22 -2.68
CA SER A 3 4.39 9.75 -2.87
C SER A 3 4.46 8.32 -3.43
N ALA A 4 3.62 7.40 -2.93
CA ALA A 4 3.57 6.04 -3.44
C ALA A 4 3.11 6.03 -4.91
N ARG A 5 2.09 6.81 -5.24
CA ARG A 5 1.57 6.97 -6.60
C ARG A 5 2.66 7.48 -7.56
N LEU A 6 3.38 8.52 -7.17
CA LEU A 6 4.45 9.11 -7.98
C LEU A 6 5.58 8.12 -8.25
N VAL A 7 6.04 7.38 -7.23
CA VAL A 7 7.13 6.40 -7.39
C VAL A 7 6.69 5.22 -8.26
N THR A 8 5.43 4.77 -8.15
CA THR A 8 4.87 3.76 -9.06
C THR A 8 4.86 4.24 -10.50
N HIS A 9 4.40 5.48 -10.76
CA HIS A 9 4.40 6.03 -12.13
C HIS A 9 5.82 6.25 -12.66
N LEU A 10 6.76 6.68 -11.82
CA LEU A 10 8.17 6.79 -12.20
C LEU A 10 8.74 5.43 -12.62
N SER A 11 8.46 4.38 -11.85
CA SER A 11 8.90 3.02 -12.16
C SER A 11 8.29 2.51 -13.48
N ALA A 12 7.02 2.82 -13.75
CA ALA A 12 6.36 2.48 -15.01
C ALA A 12 6.96 3.25 -16.20
N TRP A 13 7.16 4.55 -16.05
CA TRP A 13 7.78 5.39 -17.06
C TRP A 13 9.20 4.94 -17.43
N GLN A 14 9.95 4.40 -16.46
CA GLN A 14 11.27 3.86 -16.71
C GLN A 14 11.24 2.57 -17.53
N ILE A 15 10.23 1.71 -17.32
CA ILE A 15 9.98 0.56 -18.19
C ILE A 15 9.66 1.02 -19.61
N ASP A 16 8.78 2.01 -19.76
CA ASP A 16 8.36 2.52 -21.07
C ASP A 16 9.53 3.06 -21.90
N LYS A 17 10.58 3.54 -21.21
CA LYS A 17 11.84 3.99 -21.82
C LYS A 17 12.84 2.88 -22.12
N GLY A 18 12.54 1.63 -21.77
CA GLY A 18 13.45 0.49 -21.90
C GLY A 18 14.58 0.47 -20.86
N GLU A 19 14.47 1.26 -19.80
CA GLU A 19 15.45 1.29 -18.71
C GLU A 19 15.11 0.25 -17.62
N LYS A 20 16.13 -0.24 -16.91
CA LYS A 20 15.92 -1.14 -15.77
C LYS A 20 15.25 -0.39 -14.62
N ASN A 21 14.07 -0.86 -14.21
CA ASN A 21 13.28 -0.23 -13.15
C ASN A 21 13.35 -0.98 -11.79
N THR A 22 14.13 -2.06 -11.66
CA THR A 22 14.09 -2.99 -10.52
C THR A 22 14.23 -2.30 -9.16
N TYR A 23 15.07 -1.26 -9.10
CA TYR A 23 15.27 -0.44 -7.90
C TYR A 23 14.00 0.35 -7.55
N PHE A 24 13.47 1.14 -8.49
CA PHE A 24 12.26 1.93 -8.28
C PHE A 24 11.02 1.07 -8.09
N ALA A 25 10.94 -0.10 -8.72
CA ALA A 25 9.87 -1.07 -8.52
C ALA A 25 9.86 -1.61 -7.10
N SER A 26 11.03 -1.95 -6.55
CA SER A 26 11.18 -2.40 -5.16
C SER A 26 10.75 -1.31 -4.18
N ILE A 27 11.18 -0.06 -4.41
CA ILE A 27 10.78 1.10 -3.60
C ILE A 27 9.28 1.36 -3.71
N ALA A 28 8.72 1.34 -4.93
CA ALA A 28 7.30 1.54 -5.16
C ALA A 28 6.45 0.52 -4.38
N LYS A 29 6.83 -0.77 -4.42
CA LYS A 29 6.14 -1.84 -3.71
C LYS A 29 6.20 -1.65 -2.19
N ALA A 30 7.38 -1.38 -1.64
CA ALA A 30 7.55 -1.17 -0.20
C ALA A 30 6.77 0.06 0.29
N LEU A 31 6.92 1.19 -0.41
CA LEU A 31 6.26 2.44 -0.05
C LEU A 31 4.73 2.34 -0.15
N ALA A 32 4.22 1.67 -1.19
CA ALA A 32 2.78 1.45 -1.34
C ALA A 32 2.22 0.57 -0.22
N ALA A 33 2.94 -0.49 0.17
CA ALA A 33 2.53 -1.37 1.26
C ALA A 33 2.49 -0.64 2.62
N ASP A 34 3.51 0.16 2.94
CA ASP A 34 3.54 0.90 4.20
C ASP A 34 2.46 2.00 4.25
N VAL A 35 2.25 2.71 3.14
CA VAL A 35 1.18 3.71 3.04
C VAL A 35 -0.20 3.08 3.18
N ALA A 36 -0.44 1.91 2.58
CA ALA A 36 -1.70 1.18 2.71
C ALA A 36 -1.94 0.71 4.16
N ASN A 37 -0.92 0.20 4.84
CA ASN A 37 -1.03 -0.20 6.25
C ASN A 37 -1.35 0.98 7.16
N LYS A 38 -0.67 2.10 6.96
CA LYS A 38 -0.92 3.31 7.75
C LYS A 38 -2.36 3.79 7.54
N ALA A 39 -2.81 3.91 6.29
CA ALA A 39 -4.16 4.36 5.98
C ALA A 39 -5.25 3.42 6.54
N ALA A 40 -5.05 2.10 6.45
CA ALA A 40 -6.01 1.14 6.99
C ALA A 40 -6.03 1.15 8.52
N THR A 41 -4.88 1.31 9.18
CA THR A 41 -4.79 1.43 10.64
C THR A 41 -5.47 2.71 11.13
N ASP A 42 -5.21 3.84 10.47
CA ASP A 42 -5.85 5.12 10.79
C ASP A 42 -7.38 5.02 10.60
N ALA A 43 -7.84 4.34 9.55
CA ALA A 43 -9.26 4.09 9.30
C ALA A 43 -9.89 3.24 10.41
N VAL A 44 -9.26 2.13 10.84
CA VAL A 44 -9.76 1.34 11.98
C VAL A 44 -9.84 2.20 13.25
N GLN A 45 -8.84 3.04 13.50
CA GLN A 45 -8.80 3.91 14.67
C GLN A 45 -9.93 4.94 14.67
N ILE A 46 -10.27 5.52 13.51
CA ILE A 46 -11.40 6.45 13.35
C ILE A 46 -12.75 5.76 13.62
N PHE A 47 -12.90 4.51 13.18
CA PHE A 47 -14.13 3.73 13.39
C PHE A 47 -14.25 3.18 14.83
N GLY A 48 -13.19 3.26 15.64
CA GLY A 48 -13.19 2.81 17.03
C GLY A 48 -13.55 1.33 17.16
N GLY A 49 -14.43 0.97 18.10
CA GLY A 49 -14.88 -0.42 18.30
C GLY A 49 -15.55 -1.04 17.08
N ASN A 50 -16.19 -0.22 16.22
CA ASN A 50 -16.82 -0.68 14.98
C ASN A 50 -15.78 -0.98 13.88
N GLY A 51 -14.54 -0.50 14.02
CA GLY A 51 -13.45 -0.78 13.09
C GLY A 51 -12.98 -2.23 13.10
N PHE A 52 -13.37 -3.01 14.12
CA PHE A 52 -13.11 -4.44 14.25
C PHE A 52 -14.35 -5.30 13.99
N ASN A 53 -15.49 -4.69 13.65
CA ASN A 53 -16.71 -5.42 13.32
C ASN A 53 -16.70 -5.79 11.83
N SER A 54 -16.95 -7.07 11.54
CA SER A 54 -17.06 -7.65 10.19
C SER A 54 -18.11 -6.99 9.30
N GLU A 55 -19.06 -6.26 9.89
CA GLU A 55 -20.07 -5.48 9.16
C GLU A 55 -19.49 -4.28 8.41
N TYR A 56 -18.32 -3.78 8.83
CA TYR A 56 -17.65 -2.66 8.19
C TYR A 56 -16.46 -3.14 7.34
N PRO A 57 -16.31 -2.64 6.09
CA PRO A 57 -15.25 -3.09 5.19
C PRO A 57 -13.83 -2.74 5.67
N VAL A 58 -13.71 -1.89 6.69
CA VAL A 58 -12.42 -1.39 7.21
C VAL A 58 -11.58 -2.49 7.88
N GLU A 59 -12.22 -3.46 8.54
CA GLU A 59 -11.57 -4.63 9.15
C GLU A 59 -10.89 -5.48 8.06
N LYS A 60 -11.61 -5.75 6.97
CA LYS A 60 -11.09 -6.49 5.83
C LYS A 60 -9.91 -5.75 5.19
N LEU A 61 -10.04 -4.44 4.99
CA LEU A 61 -8.99 -3.62 4.38
C LEU A 61 -7.71 -3.59 5.23
N MET A 62 -7.82 -3.59 6.57
CA MET A 62 -6.67 -3.69 7.47
C MET A 62 -5.94 -5.03 7.34
N ARG A 63 -6.68 -6.14 7.29
CA ARG A 63 -6.08 -7.47 7.08
C ARG A 63 -5.39 -7.57 5.72
N ASP A 64 -6.04 -7.10 4.67
CA ASP A 64 -5.49 -7.09 3.31
C ASP A 64 -4.22 -6.24 3.22
N ALA A 65 -4.23 -5.04 3.84
CA ALA A 65 -3.06 -4.17 3.91
C ALA A 65 -1.85 -4.86 4.56
N LYS A 66 -2.08 -5.66 5.61
CA LYS A 66 -1.00 -6.36 6.32
C LYS A 66 -0.33 -7.44 5.47
N ILE A 67 -1.08 -8.11 4.60
CA ILE A 67 -0.55 -9.11 3.67
C ILE A 67 0.47 -8.47 2.72
N TYR A 68 0.18 -7.25 2.22
CA TYR A 68 1.08 -6.53 1.33
C TYR A 68 2.41 -6.12 1.99
N GLN A 69 2.43 -5.93 3.32
CA GLN A 69 3.66 -5.62 4.06
C GLN A 69 4.60 -6.83 4.16
N VAL A 70 4.02 -8.02 4.36
CA VAL A 70 4.80 -9.26 4.57
C VAL A 70 5.26 -9.85 3.23
N LYS A 71 4.46 -9.73 2.18
CA LYS A 71 4.73 -10.37 0.89
C LYS A 71 5.64 -9.51 -0.01
N ILE A 72 6.87 -9.28 0.46
CA ILE A 72 7.97 -8.69 -0.33
C ILE A 72 8.76 -9.83 -0.96
N ILE A 73 8.15 -10.50 -1.94
CA ILE A 73 8.80 -11.42 -2.88
C ILE A 73 8.06 -11.34 -4.21
#